data_AF-A0A835VJD9-F1
#
_entry.id   AF-A0A835VJD9-F1
#
_cell.length_a   1.000
_cell.length_b   1.000
_cell.length_c   1.000
_cell.angle_alpha   90.00
_cell.angle_beta   90.00
_cell.angle_gamma   90.00
#
_symmetry.space_group_name_H-M   'P 1'
#
loop_
_entity.id
_entity.type
_entity.pdbx_description
1 polymer ?
#
loop_
_entity_poly.entity_id
_entity_poly.type
_entity_poly.pdbx_seq_one_letter_code
_entity_poly.pdbx_strand_id
1 'polypeptide(L)' 'MDSSRAFVKDVKRLIIKVGTAVVTRSDGRLAVGRLGTLCEQVKELNSNGYEVILVTSGAVGVGRQRLRYRNL' A
#
# COMPACT_ATOMS: atom_id res chain seq x y z
N MET A 1 -21.04 -5.74 -14.89
CA MET A 1 -20.47 -6.00 -13.56
C MET A 1 -20.09 -7.47 -13.51
N ASP A 2 -18.86 -7.80 -13.15
CA ASP A 2 -18.45 -9.19 -12.99
C ASP A 2 -19.23 -9.83 -11.84
N SER A 3 -20.00 -10.89 -12.11
CA SER A 3 -20.84 -11.57 -11.12
C SER A 3 -20.02 -12.13 -9.96
N SER A 4 -18.73 -12.47 -10.18
CA SER A 4 -17.81 -12.91 -9.12
C SER A 4 -17.47 -11.79 -8.12
N ARG A 5 -17.75 -10.53 -8.46
CA ARG A 5 -17.45 -9.34 -7.65
C ARG A 5 -18.68 -8.66 -7.08
N ALA A 6 -19.85 -9.30 -7.15
CA ALA A 6 -21.11 -8.76 -6.62
C ALA A 6 -20.99 -8.35 -5.14
N PHE A 7 -20.18 -9.07 -4.35
CA PHE A 7 -19.93 -8.79 -2.94
C PHE A 7 -19.32 -7.41 -2.65
N VAL A 8 -18.76 -6.72 -3.65
CA VAL A 8 -18.11 -5.41 -3.49
C VAL A 8 -19.13 -4.26 -3.49
N LYS A 9 -20.34 -4.47 -4.02
CA LYS A 9 -21.32 -3.41 -4.32
C LYS A 9 -21.70 -2.55 -3.11
N ASP A 10 -21.85 -3.17 -1.94
CA ASP A 10 -22.37 -2.52 -0.73
C ASP A 10 -21.32 -2.47 0.41
N VAL A 11 -20.03 -2.54 0.05
CA VAL A 11 -18.93 -2.51 1.02
C VAL A 11 -18.67 -1.09 1.52
N LYS A 12 -18.71 -0.89 2.83
CA LYS A 12 -18.34 0.39 3.47
C LYS A 12 -16.87 0.46 3.88
N ARG A 13 -16.29 -0.66 4.33
CA ARG A 13 -14.93 -0.75 4.86
C ARG A 13 -14.03 -1.59 3.98
N LEU A 14 -12.88 -1.03 3.61
CA LEU A 14 -11.88 -1.65 2.73
C LEU A 14 -10.59 -1.91 3.50
N ILE A 15 -10.12 -3.16 3.47
CA ILE A 15 -8.77 -3.52 3.92
C ILE A 15 -7.89 -3.66 2.69
N ILE A 16 -6.92 -2.76 2.53
CA ILE A 16 -6.01 -2.75 1.39
C ILE A 16 -4.67 -3.35 1.84
N LYS A 17 -4.37 -4.57 1.41
CA LYS A 17 -3.09 -5.21 1.65
C LYS A 17 -2.09 -4.84 0.57
N VAL A 18 -0.94 -4.31 0.97
CA VAL A 18 0.15 -3.95 0.08
C VAL A 18 1.37 -4.79 0.39
N GLY A 19 1.82 -5.58 -0.59
CA GLY A 19 2.97 -6.46 -0.50
C GLY A 19 4.31 -5.72 -0.64
N THR A 20 5.41 -6.38 -0.27
CA THR A 20 6.77 -5.81 -0.36
C THR A 20 7.09 -5.33 -1.77
N ALA A 21 6.78 -6.13 -2.80
CA ALA A 21 7.06 -5.80 -4.19
C ALA A 21 6.37 -4.52 -4.69
N VAL A 22 5.30 -4.07 -4.03
CA VAL A 22 4.61 -2.82 -4.35
C VAL A 22 5.29 -1.63 -3.67
N VAL A 23 5.71 -1.79 -2.41
CA VAL A 23 6.34 -0.70 -1.62
C VAL A 23 7.84 -0.54 -1.87
N THR A 24 8.53 -1.55 -2.41
CA THR A 24 9.98 -1.49 -2.72
C THR A 24 10.28 -1.74 -4.19
N ARG A 25 11.30 -1.06 -4.73
CA ARG A 25 11.91 -1.33 -6.04
C ARG A 25 12.77 -2.60 -5.99
N SER A 26 13.25 -3.05 -7.14
CA SER A 26 14.15 -4.19 -7.27
C SER A 26 15.49 -4.02 -6.53
N ASP A 27 15.93 -2.78 -6.33
CA ASP A 27 17.13 -2.42 -5.55
C ASP A 27 16.91 -2.42 -4.03
N GLY A 28 15.71 -2.81 -3.57
CA GLY A 28 15.33 -2.84 -2.16
C GLY A 28 14.96 -1.48 -1.56
N ARG A 29 15.08 -0.39 -2.34
CA ARG A 29 14.68 0.95 -1.89
C ARG A 29 13.17 1.15 -1.99
N LEU A 30 12.65 2.12 -1.23
CA LEU A 30 11.24 2.49 -1.33
C LEU A 30 10.87 2.96 -2.74
N ALA A 31 9.75 2.47 -3.25
CA ALA A 31 9.17 2.89 -4.52
C ALA A 31 8.26 4.11 -4.30
N VAL A 32 8.87 5.26 -4.00
CA VAL A 32 8.16 6.49 -3.59
C VAL A 32 7.06 6.90 -4.57
N GLY A 33 7.29 6.79 -5.88
CA GLY A 33 6.25 7.08 -6.88
C GLY A 33 5.01 6.19 -6.75
N ARG A 34 5.20 4.87 -6.58
CA ARG A 34 4.07 3.93 -6.36
C ARG A 34 3.37 4.18 -5.02
N LEU A 35 4.11 4.55 -3.98
CA LEU A 35 3.53 4.93 -2.70
C LEU A 35 2.70 6.21 -2.82
N GLY A 36 3.17 7.21 -3.58
CA GLY A 36 2.42 8.44 -3.86
C GLY A 36 1.08 8.15 -4.53
N THR A 37 1.10 7.39 -5.63
CA THR A 37 -0.13 6.99 -6.34
C THR A 37 -1.07 6.17 -5.45
N LEU A 38 -0.55 5.27 -4.62
CA LEU A 38 -1.36 4.52 -3.66
C LEU A 38 -2.02 5.45 -2.63
N CYS A 39 -1.29 6.44 -2.11
CA CYS A 39 -1.85 7.43 -1.18
C CYS A 39 -2.97 8.25 -1.83
N GLU A 40 -2.82 8.65 -3.10
CA GLU A 40 -3.85 9.37 -3.86
C GLU A 40 -5.11 8.51 -4.04
N GLN A 41 -4.95 7.23 -4.38
CA GLN A 41 -6.07 6.29 -4.52
C GLN A 41 -6.78 6.04 -3.18
N VAL A 42 -6.03 5.89 -2.08
CA VAL A 42 -6.61 5.75 -0.73
C VAL A 42 -7.36 7.00 -0.32
N LYS A 43 -6.82 8.19 -0.62
CA LYS A 43 -7.49 9.47 -0.39
C LYS A 43 -8.81 9.53 -1.17
N GLU A 44 -8.82 9.18 -2.44
CA GLU A 44 -10.03 9.19 -3.27
C GLU A 44 -11.12 8.27 -2.68
N LEU A 45 -10.74 7.04 -2.27
CA LEU A 45 -11.66 6.13 -1.60
C LEU A 45 -12.21 6.73 -0.30
N ASN A 46 -11.36 7.35 0.51
CA ASN A 46 -11.79 7.99 1.75
C ASN A 46 -12.77 9.16 1.47
N SER A 47 -12.47 10.00 0.48
CA SER A 47 -13.34 11.09 0.02
C SER A 47 -14.68 10.60 -0.52
N ASN A 48 -14.73 9.42 -1.13
CA ASN A 48 -15.95 8.75 -1.56
C ASN A 48 -16.71 8.08 -0.39
N GLY A 49 -16.26 8.28 0.85
CA GLY A 49 -16.92 7.81 2.06
C GLY A 49 -16.56 6.38 2.46
N TYR A 50 -15.56 5.75 1.86
CA TYR A 50 -15.10 4.42 2.31
C TYR A 50 -14.22 4.56 3.56
N GLU A 51 -14.36 3.59 4.47
CA GLU A 51 -13.45 3.44 5.62
C GLU A 51 -12.27 2.57 5.20
N VAL A 52 -11.06 3.13 5.14
CA VAL A 52 -9.89 2.42 4.62
C VAL A 52 -8.94 2.02 5.75
N ILE A 53 -8.59 0.74 5.80
CA ILE A 53 -7.49 0.20 6.61
C ILE A 53 -6.38 -0.24 5.66
N LEU A 54 -5.21 0.39 5.76
CA LEU A 54 -4.05 0.05 4.94
C LEU A 54 -3.12 -0.88 5.72
N VAL A 55 -2.83 -2.06 5.15
CA VAL A 55 -1.90 -3.05 5.73
C VAL A 55 -0.69 -3.17 4.82
N THR A 56 0.47 -2.67 5.26
CA THR A 56 1.68 -2.64 4.42
C THR A 56 2.72 -3.67 4.86
N SER A 57 3.57 -4.06 3.92
CA SER A 57 4.84 -4.75 4.20
C SER A 57 6.00 -3.75 4.06
N GLY A 58 7.24 -4.23 4.02
CA GLY A 58 8.41 -3.43 3.64
C GLY A 58 9.19 -2.83 4.81
N ALA A 59 8.67 -2.89 6.04
CA ALA A 59 9.37 -2.38 7.23
C ALA A 59 10.79 -2.96 7.38
N VAL A 60 10.94 -4.28 7.20
CA VAL A 60 12.25 -4.96 7.27
C VAL A 60 13.20 -4.49 6.16
N GLY A 61 12.70 -4.33 4.93
CA GLY A 61 13.51 -3.86 3.80
C GLY A 61 14.03 -2.44 4.02
N VAL A 62 13.15 -1.54 4.47
CA VAL A 62 13.50 -0.16 4.84
C VAL A 62 14.50 -0.14 6.00
N GLY A 63 14.28 -0.96 7.02
CA GLY A 63 15.18 -1.08 8.17
C GLY A 63 16.58 -1.51 7.76
N ARG A 64 16.71 -2.56 6.94
CA ARG A 64 17.99 -3.04 6.40
C ARG A 64 18.72 -1.96 5.60
N GLN A 65 18.00 -1.21 4.77
CA GLN A 65 18.58 -0.09 4.04
C GLN A 65 19.10 0.97 5.02
N ARG A 66 18.28 1.38 6.00
CA ARG A 66 18.65 2.43 6.96
C ARG A 66 19.85 2.06 7.81
N LEU A 67 19.95 0.80 8.21
CA LEU A 67 21.09 0.27 8.96
C LEU A 67 22.35 0.22 8.11
N ARG A 68 22.29 -0.16 6.83
CA ARG A 68 23.45 -0.05 5.93
C ARG A 68 23.96 1.38 5.73
N TYR A 69 23.11 2.39 5.86
CA TYR A 69 23.51 3.81 5.81
C TYR A 69 24.18 4.29 7.10
N ARG A 70 23.95 3.62 8.23
CA ARG A 70 24.68 3.86 9.49
C ARG A 70 25.77 2.81 9.54
N ASN A 71 26.96 3.09 9.00
CA ASN A 71 28.12 2.20 9.19
C ASN A 71 28.26 1.90 10.70
N LEU A 72 27.77 0.74 11.11
CA LEU A 72 28.01 0.10 12.39
C LEU A 72 29.14 -0.90 12.18
#